data_AF-A0AAV8UIP2-F1
#
_entry.id   AF-A0AAV8UIP2-F1
#
_cell.length_a   1.000
_cell.length_b   1.000
_cell.length_c   1.000
_cell.angle_alpha   90.00
_cell.angle_beta   90.00
_cell.angle_gamma   90.00
#
_symmetry.space_group_name_H-M   'P 1'
#
loop_
_entity.id
_entity.type
_entity.pdbx_description
1 polymer ?
#
loop_
_entity_poly.entity_id
_entity_poly.type
_entity_poly.pdbx_seq_one_letter_code
_entity_poly.pdbx_strand_id
1 'polypeptide(L)'
;MSADSIGRRLYYLGSCFGEEARYIAELLSEIQGLRCFNMSSEESLAKEKEALEEYAISGLAGQTVREHVLDVGELERFTEELRDGSDQNFERYLTLRMDSCDDKLKDDDLKREESFLQSTLTAAEEGLRLLIEKKIPFRRPDDYMAEMIKSDEHMQKVRSQLSFEKERIDAAVRRRAERDNTKNTKKRQRQKEQERKKREKDEVLGLEQARKGRLKAKQQARQSGGKGEGDLEDNDDLSTALFQDGTPIPPRKKRSGRNENRSAPNGKQKFRSKSDSNKPPRDRKFNGGIQKQKPQRNGPKKKFGAKKRPGKDRRNQMKNKR
;
A
#
# COMPACT_ATOMS: atom_id res chain seq x y z
N MET A 1 -53.82 -6.67 -69.84
CA MET A 1 -53.86 -7.41 -71.12
C MET A 1 -55.06 -8.34 -71.04
N SER A 2 -56.05 -8.17 -71.91
CA SER A 2 -57.38 -8.79 -71.76
C SER A 2 -57.34 -10.32 -71.93
N ALA A 3 -58.18 -11.02 -71.16
CA ALA A 3 -58.29 -12.47 -71.09
C ALA A 3 -58.63 -13.15 -72.44
N ASP A 4 -59.11 -12.37 -73.43
CA ASP A 4 -59.54 -12.88 -74.73
C ASP A 4 -58.39 -13.32 -75.67
N SER A 5 -57.16 -12.86 -75.40
CA SER A 5 -55.98 -13.24 -76.20
C SER A 5 -55.41 -14.63 -75.81
N ILE A 6 -55.64 -15.05 -74.56
CA ILE A 6 -55.17 -16.35 -74.04
C ILE A 6 -56.09 -17.47 -74.52
N GLY A 7 -57.39 -17.21 -74.63
CA GLY A 7 -58.39 -18.20 -75.07
C GLY A 7 -58.13 -18.75 -76.48
N ARG A 8 -57.77 -17.91 -77.46
CA ARG A 8 -57.62 -18.37 -78.85
C ARG A 8 -56.36 -19.19 -79.14
N ARG A 9 -55.33 -19.12 -78.28
CA ARG A 9 -54.09 -19.90 -78.44
C ARG A 9 -54.17 -21.29 -77.80
N LEU A 10 -55.09 -21.50 -76.87
CA LEU A 10 -55.33 -22.81 -76.24
C LEU A 10 -56.28 -23.71 -77.06
N TYR A 11 -57.07 -23.14 -77.98
CA TYR A 11 -57.96 -23.92 -78.86
C TYR A 11 -57.24 -24.76 -79.92
N TYR A 12 -55.94 -24.59 -80.13
CA TYR A 12 -55.16 -25.40 -81.10
C TYR A 12 -54.24 -26.45 -80.47
N LEU A 13 -54.11 -26.48 -79.13
CA LEU A 13 -53.34 -27.51 -78.42
C LEU A 13 -54.22 -28.47 -77.60
N GLY A 14 -55.54 -28.26 -77.60
CA GLY A 14 -56.52 -29.10 -76.91
C GLY A 14 -56.83 -30.44 -77.57
N SER A 15 -56.04 -30.90 -78.54
CA SER A 15 -56.27 -32.18 -79.23
C SER A 15 -55.18 -33.24 -79.00
N CYS A 16 -54.13 -32.96 -78.23
CA CYS A 16 -53.01 -33.92 -78.06
C CYS A 16 -52.60 -34.27 -76.61
N PHE A 17 -53.03 -33.53 -75.57
CA PHE A 17 -52.63 -33.82 -74.17
C PHE A 17 -53.83 -33.65 -73.22
N GLY A 18 -54.80 -34.56 -73.29
CA GLY A 18 -56.05 -34.48 -72.53
C GLY A 18 -55.97 -34.94 -71.07
N GLU A 19 -55.00 -35.80 -70.72
CA GLU A 19 -54.92 -36.39 -69.38
C GLU A 19 -54.01 -35.59 -68.43
N GLU A 20 -52.87 -35.12 -68.90
CA GLU A 20 -51.92 -34.34 -68.07
C GLU A 20 -52.50 -32.99 -67.61
N ALA A 21 -53.30 -32.34 -68.46
CA ALA A 21 -53.94 -31.07 -68.11
C ALA A 21 -55.03 -31.23 -67.04
N ARG A 22 -55.71 -32.39 -67.00
CA ARG A 22 -56.71 -32.69 -65.97
C ARG A 22 -56.05 -32.97 -64.62
N TYR A 23 -54.96 -33.73 -64.63
CA TYR A 23 -54.21 -34.07 -63.42
C TYR A 23 -53.62 -32.84 -62.73
N ILE A 24 -53.09 -31.87 -63.51
CA ILE A 24 -52.57 -30.62 -62.95
C ILE A 24 -53.70 -29.74 -62.38
N ALA A 25 -54.86 -29.70 -63.03
CA ALA A 25 -56.01 -28.93 -62.53
C ALA A 25 -56.57 -29.52 -61.22
N GLU A 26 -56.60 -30.85 -61.10
CA GLU A 26 -57.05 -31.57 -59.92
C GLU A 26 -56.10 -31.32 -58.73
N LEU A 27 -54.78 -31.45 -58.96
CA LEU A 27 -53.74 -31.13 -57.97
C LEU A 27 -53.77 -29.67 -57.50
N LEU A 28 -54.01 -28.71 -58.42
CA LEU A 28 -54.13 -27.31 -58.04
C LEU A 28 -55.39 -27.06 -57.21
N SER A 29 -56.48 -27.78 -57.47
CA SER A 29 -57.70 -27.70 -56.65
C SER A 29 -57.50 -28.28 -55.25
N GLU A 30 -56.74 -29.39 -55.13
CA GLU A 30 -56.39 -29.98 -53.83
C GLU A 30 -55.47 -29.07 -53.01
N ILE A 31 -54.45 -28.47 -53.64
CA ILE A 31 -53.55 -27.52 -52.96
C ILE A 31 -54.31 -26.26 -52.51
N GLN A 32 -55.24 -25.76 -53.31
CA GLN A 32 -56.10 -24.64 -52.90
C GLN A 32 -57.02 -25.05 -51.75
N GLY A 33 -57.62 -26.24 -51.79
CA GLY A 33 -58.44 -26.78 -50.70
C GLY A 33 -57.69 -26.88 -49.36
N LEU A 34 -56.46 -27.39 -49.39
CA LEU A 34 -55.58 -27.48 -48.21
C LEU A 34 -55.21 -26.10 -47.64
N ARG A 35 -55.00 -25.10 -48.52
CA ARG A 35 -54.69 -23.73 -48.10
C ARG A 35 -55.89 -23.04 -47.46
N CYS A 36 -57.09 -23.25 -47.99
CA CYS A 36 -58.34 -22.73 -47.43
C CYS A 36 -58.66 -23.38 -46.07
N PHE A 37 -58.41 -24.68 -45.92
CA PHE A 37 -58.59 -25.39 -44.65
C PHE A 37 -57.64 -24.86 -43.56
N ASN A 38 -56.35 -24.69 -43.88
CA ASN A 38 -55.38 -24.13 -42.92
C ASN A 38 -55.71 -22.68 -42.52
N MET A 39 -56.12 -21.82 -43.47
CA MET A 39 -56.53 -20.45 -43.13
C MET A 39 -57.75 -20.38 -42.21
N SER A 40 -58.75 -21.26 -42.42
CA SER A 40 -59.91 -21.32 -41.54
C SER A 40 -59.56 -21.79 -40.11
N SER A 41 -58.57 -22.67 -39.98
CA SER A 41 -58.09 -23.14 -38.68
C SER A 41 -57.31 -22.07 -37.91
N GLU A 42 -56.47 -21.28 -38.60
CA GLU A 42 -55.71 -20.19 -37.98
C GLU A 42 -56.62 -19.04 -37.54
N GLU A 43 -57.64 -18.69 -38.33
CA GLU A 43 -58.64 -17.68 -37.94
C GLU A 43 -59.49 -18.13 -36.75
N SER A 44 -59.83 -19.43 -36.66
CA SER A 44 -60.55 -19.95 -35.49
C SER A 44 -59.70 -19.91 -34.22
N LEU A 45 -58.41 -20.22 -34.31
CA LEU A 45 -57.48 -20.16 -33.18
C LEU A 45 -57.19 -18.72 -32.75
N ALA A 46 -57.17 -17.77 -33.68
CA ALA A 46 -57.03 -16.35 -33.36
C ALA A 46 -58.24 -15.83 -32.56
N LYS A 47 -59.45 -16.19 -32.98
CA LYS A 47 -60.70 -15.83 -32.26
C LYS A 47 -60.78 -16.47 -30.87
N GLU A 48 -60.31 -17.71 -30.73
CA GLU A 48 -60.27 -18.39 -29.44
C GLU A 48 -59.25 -17.74 -28.47
N LYS A 49 -58.12 -17.26 -28.99
CA LYS A 49 -57.15 -16.48 -28.21
C LYS A 49 -57.70 -15.11 -27.80
N GLU A 50 -58.34 -14.38 -28.71
CA GLU A 50 -58.99 -13.10 -28.39
C GLU A 50 -60.08 -13.28 -27.32
N ALA A 51 -60.90 -14.34 -27.42
CA ALA A 51 -61.91 -14.66 -26.41
C ALA A 51 -61.30 -15.01 -25.04
N LEU A 52 -60.14 -15.70 -25.03
CA LEU A 52 -59.40 -15.99 -23.79
C LEU A 52 -58.78 -14.74 -23.18
N GLU A 53 -58.27 -13.81 -23.99
CA GLU A 53 -57.75 -12.53 -23.52
C GLU A 53 -58.87 -11.64 -22.96
N GLU A 54 -60.01 -11.55 -23.64
CA GLU A 54 -61.19 -10.83 -23.14
C GLU A 54 -61.72 -11.45 -21.83
N TYR A 55 -61.73 -12.78 -21.72
CA TYR A 55 -62.09 -13.48 -20.49
C TYR A 55 -61.12 -13.17 -19.34
N ALA A 56 -59.80 -13.16 -19.62
CA ALA A 56 -58.78 -12.81 -18.64
C ALA A 56 -58.92 -11.35 -18.15
N ILE A 57 -59.24 -10.42 -19.05
CA ILE A 57 -59.47 -9.00 -18.71
C ILE A 57 -60.75 -8.85 -17.88
N SER A 58 -61.81 -9.62 -18.19
CA SER A 58 -63.06 -9.61 -17.42
C SER A 58 -62.89 -10.13 -15.98
N GLY A 59 -61.97 -11.08 -15.76
CA GLY A 59 -61.62 -11.60 -14.44
C GLY A 59 -60.87 -10.59 -13.54
N LEU A 60 -60.31 -9.54 -14.15
CA LEU A 60 -59.62 -8.45 -13.45
C LEU A 60 -60.52 -7.23 -13.21
N ALA A 61 -61.72 -7.19 -13.81
CA ALA A 61 -62.68 -6.10 -13.68
C ALA A 61 -63.29 -6.11 -12.27
N GLY A 62 -62.65 -5.39 -11.35
CA GLY A 62 -63.07 -5.30 -9.94
C GLY A 62 -61.92 -5.34 -8.94
N GLN A 63 -60.71 -5.70 -9.39
CA GLN A 63 -59.51 -5.53 -8.58
C GLN A 63 -59.12 -4.05 -8.56
N THR A 64 -59.55 -3.36 -7.51
CA THR A 64 -58.97 -2.06 -7.19
C THR A 64 -57.57 -2.31 -6.65
N VAL A 65 -56.55 -1.91 -7.42
CA VAL A 65 -55.19 -1.80 -6.90
C VAL A 65 -55.24 -0.70 -5.86
N ARG A 66 -55.33 -1.08 -4.58
CA ARG A 66 -55.22 -0.12 -3.50
C ARG A 66 -53.79 0.40 -3.50
N GLU A 67 -53.64 1.70 -3.70
CA GLU A 67 -52.35 2.35 -3.47
C GLU A 67 -52.13 2.41 -1.95
N HIS A 68 -51.41 1.43 -1.43
CA HIS A 68 -51.00 1.39 -0.02
C HIS A 68 -49.87 2.40 0.19
N VAL A 69 -50.22 3.68 0.37
CA VAL A 69 -49.27 4.71 0.77
C VAL A 69 -49.24 4.78 2.29
N LEU A 70 -48.21 4.19 2.90
CA LEU A 70 -47.96 4.21 4.34
C LEU A 70 -49.13 3.68 5.20
N ASP A 71 -49.78 2.59 4.79
CA ASP A 71 -50.79 1.91 5.61
C ASP A 71 -50.13 1.12 6.76
N VAL A 72 -49.99 1.79 7.90
CA VAL A 72 -49.40 1.21 9.12
C VAL A 72 -50.26 0.06 9.66
N GLY A 73 -51.58 0.12 9.51
CA GLY A 73 -52.49 -0.88 10.08
C GLY A 73 -52.49 -2.20 9.31
N GLU A 74 -52.25 -2.16 8.00
CA GLU A 74 -51.95 -3.38 7.25
C GLU A 74 -50.55 -3.93 7.55
N LEU A 75 -49.55 -3.05 7.69
CA LEU A 75 -48.20 -3.48 8.06
C LEU A 75 -48.19 -4.20 9.41
N GLU A 76 -48.90 -3.68 10.41
CA GLU A 76 -49.05 -4.31 11.73
C GLU A 76 -49.67 -5.70 11.60
N ARG A 77 -50.79 -5.83 10.88
CA ARG A 77 -51.45 -7.12 10.64
C ARG A 77 -50.53 -8.12 9.94
N PHE A 78 -49.80 -7.66 8.93
CA PHE A 78 -48.83 -8.49 8.22
C PHE A 78 -47.66 -8.91 9.12
N THR A 79 -47.17 -8.01 9.98
CA THR A 79 -46.12 -8.36 10.94
C THR A 79 -46.61 -9.35 11.98
N GLU A 80 -47.85 -9.26 12.44
CA GLU A 80 -48.45 -10.22 13.37
C GLU A 80 -48.66 -11.59 12.72
N GLU A 81 -49.07 -11.61 11.45
CA GLU A 81 -49.19 -12.85 10.68
C GLU A 81 -47.83 -13.56 10.51
N LEU A 82 -46.77 -12.81 10.22
CA LEU A 82 -45.41 -13.36 10.08
C LEU A 82 -44.73 -13.66 11.42
N ARG A 83 -45.24 -13.13 12.53
CA ARG A 83 -44.63 -13.30 13.84
C ARG A 83 -44.99 -14.68 14.37
N ASP A 84 -44.05 -15.61 14.23
CA ASP A 84 -44.03 -16.81 15.04
C ASP A 84 -44.06 -16.36 16.52
N GLY A 85 -45.19 -16.53 17.22
CA GLY A 85 -45.44 -16.04 18.59
C GLY A 85 -44.46 -16.50 19.69
N SER A 86 -43.33 -17.08 19.32
CA SER A 86 -42.16 -17.35 20.13
C SER A 86 -41.21 -16.15 20.16
N ASP A 87 -41.64 -15.02 20.71
CA ASP A 87 -40.80 -13.81 20.83
C ASP A 87 -39.56 -13.98 21.71
N GLN A 88 -39.53 -15.04 22.51
CA GLN A 88 -38.56 -15.19 23.59
C GLN A 88 -37.49 -16.25 23.30
N ASN A 89 -37.50 -16.87 22.11
CA ASN A 89 -36.59 -17.96 21.80
C ASN A 89 -35.29 -17.46 21.16
N PHE A 90 -34.42 -16.86 21.97
CA PHE A 90 -33.04 -16.54 21.58
C PHE A 90 -32.31 -17.75 20.96
N GLU A 91 -32.62 -18.98 21.37
CA GLU A 91 -32.02 -20.21 20.81
C GLU A 91 -32.34 -20.45 19.35
N ARG A 92 -33.55 -20.06 18.91
CA ARG A 92 -34.03 -20.35 17.57
C ARG A 92 -33.50 -19.35 16.55
N TYR A 93 -33.43 -18.08 16.94
CA TYR A 93 -33.08 -17.00 16.03
C TYR A 93 -31.66 -16.45 16.26
N LEU A 94 -31.10 -16.62 17.47
CA LEU A 94 -29.81 -16.05 17.88
C LEU A 94 -29.70 -14.53 17.60
N THR A 95 -30.84 -13.84 17.60
CA THR A 95 -30.95 -12.41 17.34
C THR A 95 -31.13 -11.63 18.63
N LEU A 96 -30.44 -10.49 18.75
CA LEU A 96 -30.64 -9.50 19.80
C LEU A 96 -31.05 -8.17 19.17
N ARG A 97 -31.96 -7.47 19.82
CA ARG A 97 -32.35 -6.11 19.44
C ARG A 97 -31.60 -5.12 20.30
N MET A 98 -30.89 -4.21 19.65
CA MET A 98 -30.13 -3.14 20.29
C MET A 98 -30.68 -1.80 19.84
N ASP A 99 -30.44 -0.78 20.66
CA ASP A 99 -30.85 0.58 20.35
C ASP A 99 -30.08 1.14 19.16
N SER A 100 -30.76 1.98 18.38
CA SER A 100 -30.22 2.57 17.16
C SER A 100 -29.12 3.60 17.44
N CYS A 101 -28.15 3.67 16.53
CA CYS A 101 -27.12 4.72 16.53
C CYS A 101 -27.74 6.11 16.36
N ASP A 102 -27.19 7.10 17.06
CA ASP A 102 -27.61 8.50 16.97
C ASP A 102 -27.49 9.06 15.55
N ASP A 103 -28.57 9.70 15.06
CA ASP A 103 -28.62 10.37 13.76
C ASP A 103 -27.59 11.49 13.58
N LYS A 104 -27.08 12.02 14.68
CA LYS A 104 -26.06 13.09 14.70
C LYS A 104 -24.69 12.61 14.19
N LEU A 105 -24.47 11.30 14.11
CA LEU A 105 -23.22 10.69 13.65
C LEU A 105 -23.22 10.38 12.14
N LYS A 106 -24.25 10.79 11.40
CA LYS A 106 -24.37 10.53 9.95
C LYS A 106 -23.18 11.04 9.14
N ASP A 107 -22.66 12.21 9.47
CA ASP A 107 -21.60 12.86 8.67
C ASP A 107 -20.17 12.52 9.14
N ASP A 108 -20.01 11.92 10.31
CA ASP A 108 -18.69 11.58 10.90
C ASP A 108 -18.48 10.07 10.90
N ASP A 109 -17.87 9.57 9.81
CA ASP A 109 -17.65 8.14 9.59
C ASP A 109 -16.86 7.47 10.73
N LEU A 110 -15.85 8.13 11.30
CA LEU A 110 -15.02 7.52 12.35
C LEU A 110 -15.83 7.31 13.63
N LYS A 111 -16.59 8.32 14.05
CA LYS A 111 -17.44 8.19 15.25
C LYS A 111 -18.60 7.23 15.01
N ARG A 112 -19.11 7.15 13.79
CA ARG A 112 -20.15 6.19 13.40
C ARG A 112 -19.62 4.75 13.41
N GLU A 113 -18.38 4.53 12.98
CA GLU A 113 -17.72 3.22 13.10
C GLU A 113 -17.50 2.84 14.56
N GLU A 114 -17.10 3.79 15.41
CA GLU A 114 -16.96 3.57 16.86
C GLU A 114 -18.29 3.19 17.52
N SER A 115 -19.41 3.84 17.16
CA SER A 115 -20.72 3.51 17.72
C SER A 115 -21.21 2.14 17.27
N PHE A 116 -20.99 1.75 16.01
CA PHE A 116 -21.30 0.40 15.52
C PHE A 116 -20.44 -0.65 16.24
N LEU A 117 -19.16 -0.37 16.46
CA LEU A 117 -18.28 -1.27 17.20
C LEU A 117 -18.76 -1.47 18.65
N GLN A 118 -19.15 -0.39 19.34
CA GLN A 118 -19.65 -0.46 20.71
C GLN A 118 -20.97 -1.23 20.78
N SER A 119 -21.94 -0.92 19.91
CA SER A 119 -23.24 -1.61 19.86
C SER A 119 -23.07 -3.11 19.58
N THR A 120 -22.22 -3.47 18.61
CA THR A 120 -21.95 -4.89 18.29
C THR A 120 -21.21 -5.63 19.40
N LEU A 121 -20.30 -4.95 20.11
CA LEU A 121 -19.59 -5.53 21.25
C LEU A 121 -20.56 -5.83 22.39
N THR A 122 -21.41 -4.87 22.79
CA THR A 122 -22.43 -5.07 23.83
C THR A 122 -23.37 -6.21 23.47
N ALA A 123 -23.85 -6.25 22.22
CA ALA A 123 -24.70 -7.33 21.73
C ALA A 123 -24.01 -8.70 21.79
N ALA A 124 -22.73 -8.75 21.41
CA ALA A 124 -21.96 -9.99 21.48
C ALA A 124 -21.79 -10.46 22.94
N GLU A 125 -21.54 -9.55 23.88
CA GLU A 125 -21.42 -9.87 25.31
C GLU A 125 -22.75 -10.40 25.89
N GLU A 126 -23.87 -9.76 25.58
CA GLU A 126 -25.20 -10.22 25.98
C GLU A 126 -25.54 -11.58 25.38
N GLY A 127 -25.26 -11.78 24.09
CA GLY A 127 -25.47 -13.05 23.41
C GLY A 127 -24.63 -14.17 24.02
N LEU A 128 -23.37 -13.89 24.34
CA LEU A 128 -22.51 -14.83 25.04
C LEU A 128 -23.04 -15.18 26.43
N ARG A 129 -23.56 -14.21 27.18
CA ARG A 129 -24.18 -14.45 28.49
C ARG A 129 -25.35 -15.43 28.38
N LEU A 130 -26.24 -15.22 27.40
CA LEU A 130 -27.39 -16.10 27.15
C LEU A 130 -26.97 -17.49 26.69
N LEU A 131 -25.93 -17.62 25.85
CA LEU A 131 -25.39 -18.90 25.43
C LEU A 131 -24.79 -19.70 26.60
N ILE A 132 -24.10 -19.01 27.52
CA ILE A 132 -23.53 -19.64 28.72
C ILE A 132 -24.64 -20.13 29.65
N GLU A 133 -25.67 -19.31 29.89
CA GLU A 133 -26.84 -19.68 30.71
C GLU A 133 -27.53 -20.95 30.17
N LYS A 134 -27.65 -21.04 28.84
CA LYS A 134 -28.25 -22.17 28.13
C LYS A 134 -27.29 -23.33 27.88
N LYS A 135 -26.04 -23.22 28.34
CA LYS A 135 -24.97 -24.23 28.19
C LYS A 135 -24.68 -24.63 26.74
N ILE A 136 -24.80 -23.68 25.81
CA ILE A 136 -24.50 -23.90 24.38
C ILE A 136 -23.02 -23.59 24.13
N PRO A 137 -22.24 -24.51 23.52
CA PRO A 137 -20.84 -24.25 23.18
C PRO A 137 -20.74 -23.22 22.05
N PHE A 138 -19.99 -22.14 22.27
CA PHE A 138 -19.88 -21.03 21.33
C PHE A 138 -18.48 -20.85 20.73
N ARG A 139 -17.42 -21.39 21.36
CA ARG A 139 -16.05 -21.26 20.85
C ARG A 139 -15.77 -22.34 19.84
N ARG A 140 -15.26 -21.94 18.67
CA ARG A 140 -14.68 -22.87 17.69
C ARG A 140 -13.38 -23.47 18.27
N PRO A 141 -13.27 -24.80 18.40
CA PRO A 141 -12.02 -25.45 18.78
C PRO A 141 -10.92 -25.23 17.73
N ASP A 142 -9.66 -25.13 18.18
CA ASP A 142 -8.51 -24.91 17.27
C ASP A 142 -8.28 -26.09 16.30
N ASP A 143 -8.67 -27.30 16.70
CA ASP A 143 -8.53 -28.54 15.91
C ASP A 143 -9.72 -28.80 14.97
N TYR A 144 -10.75 -27.93 14.97
CA TYR A 144 -11.91 -28.10 14.10
C TYR A 144 -11.64 -27.51 12.71
N MET A 145 -11.11 -28.34 11.79
CA MET A 145 -10.82 -27.96 10.40
C MET A 145 -12.06 -28.06 9.51
N ALA A 146 -12.86 -26.98 9.48
CA ALA A 146 -13.96 -26.79 8.53
C ALA A 146 -13.64 -25.66 7.55
N GLU A 147 -14.36 -25.61 6.42
CA GLU A 147 -14.23 -24.53 5.45
C GLU A 147 -14.59 -23.19 6.08
N MET A 148 -13.69 -22.20 5.96
CA MET A 148 -13.88 -20.85 6.46
C MET A 148 -14.32 -19.92 5.32
N ILE A 149 -15.07 -18.86 5.64
CA ILE A 149 -15.56 -17.86 4.65
C ILE A 149 -14.43 -17.31 3.75
N LYS A 150 -13.20 -17.20 4.30
CA LYS A 150 -12.02 -16.77 3.57
C LYS A 150 -11.00 -17.90 3.52
N SER A 151 -10.39 -18.10 2.35
CA SER A 151 -9.33 -19.10 2.17
C SER A 151 -8.04 -18.72 2.91
N ASP A 152 -7.27 -19.73 3.30
CA ASP A 152 -5.98 -19.53 3.97
C ASP A 152 -4.98 -18.77 3.10
N GLU A 153 -5.01 -18.98 1.78
CA GLU A 153 -4.17 -18.23 0.84
C GLU A 153 -4.48 -16.73 0.86
N HIS A 154 -5.78 -16.37 0.96
CA HIS A 154 -6.18 -14.97 1.12
C HIS A 154 -5.70 -14.41 2.46
N MET A 155 -5.87 -15.16 3.55
CA MET A 155 -5.42 -14.73 4.88
C MET A 155 -3.89 -14.61 4.98
N GLN A 156 -3.13 -15.45 4.28
CA GLN A 156 -1.68 -15.32 4.19
C GLN A 156 -1.26 -14.01 3.51
N LYS A 157 -1.97 -13.61 2.45
CA LYS A 157 -1.74 -12.31 1.78
C LYS A 157 -2.01 -11.14 2.74
N VAL A 158 -3.15 -11.17 3.44
CA VAL A 158 -3.48 -10.13 4.44
C VAL A 158 -2.43 -10.06 5.55
N ARG A 159 -2.02 -11.21 6.11
CA ARG A 159 -0.97 -11.27 7.15
C ARG A 159 0.36 -10.69 6.64
N SER A 160 0.74 -11.00 5.40
CA SER A 160 1.98 -10.49 4.80
C SER A 160 1.95 -8.97 4.58
N GLN A 161 0.78 -8.41 4.25
CA GLN A 161 0.61 -6.97 4.13
C GLN A 161 0.69 -6.27 5.48
N LEU A 162 0.03 -6.82 6.50
CA LEU A 162 0.09 -6.29 7.86
C LEU A 162 1.50 -6.33 8.44
N SER A 163 2.26 -7.42 8.21
CA SER A 163 3.65 -7.50 8.65
C SER A 163 4.53 -6.50 7.92
N PHE A 164 4.34 -6.34 6.61
CA PHE A 164 5.08 -5.36 5.81
C PHE A 164 4.82 -3.91 6.27
N GLU A 165 3.57 -3.57 6.57
CA GLU A 165 3.22 -2.23 7.07
C GLU A 165 3.83 -1.94 8.45
N LYS A 166 3.78 -2.92 9.36
CA LYS A 166 4.44 -2.82 10.66
C LYS A 166 5.95 -2.60 10.51
N GLU A 167 6.62 -3.41 9.70
CA GLU A 167 8.04 -3.26 9.41
C GLU A 167 8.37 -1.90 8.78
N ARG A 168 7.49 -1.38 7.91
CA ARG A 168 7.65 -0.06 7.28
C ARG A 168 7.59 1.06 8.33
N ILE A 169 6.64 0.99 9.25
CA ILE A 169 6.46 1.95 10.34
C ILE A 169 7.67 1.87 11.28
N ASP A 170 8.04 0.66 11.70
CA ASP A 170 9.18 0.44 12.60
C ASP A 170 10.49 0.92 11.99
N ALA A 171 10.72 0.67 10.70
CA ALA A 171 11.88 1.18 9.99
C ALA A 171 11.89 2.72 9.94
N ALA A 172 10.73 3.37 9.78
CA ALA A 172 10.64 4.82 9.82
C ALA A 172 10.94 5.38 11.23
N VAL A 173 10.41 4.74 12.28
CA VAL A 173 10.68 5.08 13.69
C VAL A 173 12.16 4.90 14.01
N ARG A 174 12.76 3.77 13.63
CA ARG A 174 14.21 3.51 13.82
C ARG A 174 15.08 4.55 13.12
N ARG A 175 14.77 4.89 11.85
CA ARG A 175 15.48 5.96 11.13
C ARG A 175 15.32 7.34 11.77
N ARG A 176 14.19 7.63 12.43
CA ARG A 176 14.02 8.87 13.20
C ARG A 176 14.89 8.85 14.46
N ALA A 177 14.85 7.75 15.21
CA ALA A 177 15.68 7.56 16.39
C ALA A 177 17.19 7.64 16.08
N GLU A 178 17.66 7.03 14.98
CA GLU A 178 19.05 7.14 14.53
C GLU A 178 19.45 8.58 14.18
N ARG A 179 18.57 9.33 13.52
CA ARG A 179 18.80 10.75 13.22
C ARG A 179 18.89 11.60 14.49
N ASP A 180 18.06 11.32 15.49
CA ASP A 180 18.08 12.07 16.73
C ASP A 180 19.26 11.68 17.62
N ASN A 181 19.63 10.39 17.63
CA ASN A 181 20.85 9.91 18.28
C ASN A 181 22.11 10.55 17.66
N THR A 182 22.21 10.61 16.33
CA THR A 182 23.36 11.25 15.68
C THR A 182 23.43 12.76 15.95
N LYS A 183 22.30 13.47 16.00
CA LYS A 183 22.25 14.88 16.43
C LYS A 183 22.69 15.03 17.89
N ASN A 184 22.19 14.18 18.79
CA ASN A 184 22.48 14.24 20.21
C ASN A 184 23.95 13.89 20.50
N THR A 185 24.52 12.92 19.79
CA THR A 185 25.96 12.61 19.86
C THR A 185 26.81 13.79 19.43
N LYS A 186 26.45 14.49 18.34
CA LYS A 186 27.14 15.71 17.89
C LYS A 186 27.02 16.85 18.89
N LYS A 187 25.82 17.07 19.46
CA LYS A 187 25.59 18.08 20.51
C LYS A 187 26.47 17.79 21.73
N ARG A 188 26.53 16.54 22.17
CA ARG A 188 27.35 16.09 23.31
C ARG A 188 28.85 16.28 23.05
N GLN A 189 29.33 15.96 21.85
CA GLN A 189 30.73 16.19 21.47
C GLN A 189 31.07 17.68 21.53
N ARG A 190 30.21 18.54 20.98
CA ARG A 190 30.40 20.01 21.05
C ARG A 190 30.36 20.54 22.48
N GLN A 191 29.45 20.05 23.32
CA GLN A 191 29.38 20.43 24.73
C GLN A 191 30.67 20.04 25.47
N LYS A 192 31.17 18.81 25.27
CA LYS A 192 32.46 18.38 25.86
C LYS A 192 33.63 19.24 25.41
N GLU A 193 33.71 19.62 24.13
CA GLU A 193 34.75 20.52 23.63
C GLU A 193 34.63 21.93 24.23
N GLN A 194 33.41 22.45 24.39
CA GLN A 194 33.17 23.74 25.04
C GLN A 194 33.53 23.71 26.52
N GLU A 195 33.15 22.64 27.24
CA GLU A 195 33.54 22.43 28.64
C GLU A 195 35.05 22.35 28.80
N ARG A 196 35.75 21.61 27.92
CA ARG A 196 37.22 21.53 27.93
C ARG A 196 37.85 22.90 27.70
N LYS A 197 37.40 23.65 26.70
CA LYS A 197 37.90 25.02 26.44
C LYS A 197 37.61 25.99 27.58
N LYS A 198 36.47 25.83 28.28
CA LYS A 198 36.17 26.62 29.48
C LYS A 198 37.14 26.26 30.60
N ARG A 199 37.34 24.97 30.90
CA ARG A 199 38.32 24.51 31.90
C ARG A 199 39.73 25.03 31.63
N GLU A 200 40.21 24.89 30.39
CA GLU A 200 41.54 25.42 29.99
C GLU A 200 41.63 26.95 30.20
N LYS A 201 40.57 27.71 29.91
CA LYS A 201 40.53 29.15 30.17
C LYS A 201 40.51 29.46 31.67
N ASP A 202 39.70 28.75 32.44
CA ASP A 202 39.57 28.95 33.88
C ASP A 202 40.89 28.61 34.60
N GLU A 203 41.60 27.57 34.15
CA GLU A 203 42.95 27.21 34.62
C GLU A 203 43.98 28.30 34.32
N VAL A 204 44.01 28.82 33.08
CA VAL A 204 44.90 29.93 32.71
C VAL A 204 44.59 31.20 33.53
N LEU A 205 43.31 31.55 33.68
CA LEU A 205 42.90 32.69 34.51
C LEU A 205 43.28 32.49 35.98
N GLY A 206 43.14 31.27 36.52
CA GLY A 206 43.56 30.92 37.88
C GLY A 206 45.08 31.08 38.07
N LEU A 207 45.88 30.63 37.11
CA LEU A 207 47.34 30.82 37.13
C LEU A 207 47.74 32.30 37.02
N GLU A 208 47.08 33.07 36.16
CA GLU A 208 47.31 34.52 36.07
C GLU A 208 46.95 35.24 37.37
N GLN A 209 45.85 34.89 38.01
CA GLN A 209 45.44 35.43 39.30
C GLN A 209 46.44 35.05 40.39
N ALA A 210 46.90 33.80 40.44
CA ALA A 210 47.94 33.36 41.37
C ALA A 210 49.27 34.09 41.14
N ARG A 211 49.68 34.31 39.88
CA ARG A 211 50.87 35.11 39.53
C ARG A 211 50.72 36.56 39.97
N LYS A 212 49.58 37.18 39.70
CA LYS A 212 49.27 38.55 40.17
C LYS A 212 49.23 38.64 41.69
N GLY A 213 48.68 37.64 42.38
CA GLY A 213 48.68 37.52 43.83
C GLY A 213 50.09 37.43 44.42
N ARG A 214 50.95 36.57 43.85
CA ARG A 214 52.38 36.47 44.21
C ARG A 214 53.14 37.79 43.98
N LEU A 215 52.90 38.46 42.86
CA LEU A 215 53.53 39.76 42.56
C LEU A 215 53.09 40.84 43.56
N LYS A 216 51.81 40.91 43.90
CA LYS A 216 51.28 41.82 44.92
C LYS A 216 51.83 41.52 46.31
N ALA A 217 51.92 40.24 46.69
CA ALA A 217 52.53 39.82 47.96
C ALA A 217 54.03 40.18 48.03
N LYS A 218 54.80 39.98 46.94
CA LYS A 218 56.20 40.46 46.84
C LYS A 218 56.30 41.99 46.98
N GLN A 219 55.38 42.75 46.38
CA GLN A 219 55.35 44.22 46.51
C GLN A 219 54.99 44.68 47.92
N GLN A 220 54.02 44.04 48.58
CA GLN A 220 53.65 44.34 49.97
C GLN A 220 54.78 43.99 50.95
N ALA A 221 55.46 42.84 50.76
CA ALA A 221 56.64 42.46 51.56
C ALA A 221 57.82 43.45 51.40
N ARG A 222 57.97 44.05 50.21
CA ARG A 222 58.96 45.13 49.97
C ARG A 222 58.58 46.45 50.64
N GLN A 223 57.30 46.72 50.86
CA GLN A 223 56.81 47.94 51.50
C GLN A 223 56.72 47.83 53.03
N SER A 224 56.69 46.62 53.60
CA SER A 224 56.60 46.40 55.05
C SER A 224 57.93 46.23 55.79
N GLY A 225 59.09 46.50 55.16
CA GLY A 225 60.34 46.78 55.87
C GLY A 225 60.93 45.67 56.76
N GLY A 226 60.81 44.39 56.38
CA GLY A 226 61.44 43.27 57.11
C GLY A 226 62.77 42.84 56.48
N LYS A 227 63.90 43.16 57.10
CA LYS A 227 65.19 42.50 56.85
C LYS A 227 65.07 41.04 57.29
N GLY A 228 65.15 40.11 56.34
CA GLY A 228 65.25 38.68 56.61
C GLY A 228 66.00 38.05 55.45
N GLU A 229 67.28 37.75 55.69
CA GLU A 229 68.11 36.90 54.85
C GLU A 229 67.41 35.54 54.66
N GLY A 230 67.37 35.06 53.43
CA GLY A 230 66.62 33.88 53.05
C GLY A 230 66.71 33.70 51.54
N ASP A 231 67.88 33.22 51.14
CA ASP A 231 68.23 32.76 49.80
C ASP A 231 67.08 31.93 49.21
N LEU A 232 66.42 32.49 48.20
CA LEU A 232 65.45 31.78 47.37
C LEU A 232 65.84 32.11 45.94
N GLU A 233 66.83 31.35 45.50
CA GLU A 233 67.32 31.21 44.14
C GLU A 233 66.25 31.58 43.11
N ASP A 234 66.56 32.61 42.33
CA ASP A 234 65.88 32.95 41.09
C ASP A 234 66.12 31.82 40.07
N ASN A 235 65.43 30.69 40.24
CA ASN A 235 65.31 29.67 39.21
C ASN A 235 64.18 30.07 38.24
N ASP A 236 64.40 31.16 37.50
CA ASP A 236 63.68 31.50 36.27
C ASP A 236 64.20 30.66 35.07
N ASP A 237 64.67 29.44 35.33
CA ASP A 237 65.32 28.57 34.35
C ASP A 237 64.36 27.56 33.67
N LEU A 238 63.05 27.83 33.67
CA LEU A 238 62.08 27.02 32.93
C LEU A 238 61.87 27.49 31.48
N SER A 239 62.61 28.50 31.02
CA SER A 239 62.52 28.97 29.63
C SER A 239 63.75 28.72 28.76
N THR A 240 64.85 28.20 29.34
CA THR A 240 66.10 27.96 28.59
C THR A 240 66.66 26.53 28.74
N ALA A 241 66.34 25.81 29.82
CA ALA A 241 66.87 24.47 30.10
C ALA A 241 66.25 23.30 29.30
N LEU A 242 65.38 23.54 28.30
CA LEU A 242 64.86 22.47 27.43
C LEU A 242 65.52 22.39 26.04
N PHE A 243 66.48 23.27 25.74
CA PHE A 243 67.11 23.31 24.40
C PHE A 243 68.64 23.39 24.40
N GLN A 244 69.29 23.26 25.56
CA GLN A 244 70.75 23.42 25.67
C GLN A 244 71.46 22.17 26.20
N ASP A 245 71.03 20.98 25.77
CA ASP A 245 71.85 19.77 25.86
C ASP A 245 72.20 19.29 24.44
N GLY A 246 73.47 19.47 24.09
CA GLY A 246 74.09 19.01 22.85
C GLY A 246 74.23 17.50 22.76
N THR A 247 73.14 16.76 22.93
CA THR A 247 73.07 15.39 22.42
C THR A 247 72.88 15.46 20.91
N PRO A 248 73.77 14.86 20.10
CA PRO A 248 73.59 14.85 18.66
C PRO A 248 72.33 14.05 18.34
N ILE A 249 71.25 14.77 18.00
CA ILE A 249 70.05 14.19 17.41
C ILE A 249 70.52 13.42 16.18
N PRO A 250 70.38 12.07 16.12
CA PRO A 250 70.79 11.33 14.93
C PRO A 250 70.00 11.91 13.75
N PRO A 251 70.65 12.15 12.59
CA PRO A 251 70.00 12.79 11.47
C PRO A 251 68.74 11.99 11.17
N ARG A 252 67.60 12.67 11.32
CA ARG A 252 66.28 12.11 11.07
C ARG A 252 66.33 11.60 9.63
N LYS A 253 66.55 10.29 9.46
CA LYS A 253 66.44 9.61 8.18
C LYS A 253 65.10 10.06 7.64
N LYS A 254 65.12 10.92 6.61
CA LYS A 254 64.01 10.98 5.69
C LYS A 254 63.84 9.52 5.29
N ARG A 255 62.80 8.87 5.79
CA ARG A 255 62.31 7.66 5.15
C ARG A 255 61.75 8.14 3.83
N SER A 256 62.65 8.45 2.90
CA SER A 256 62.46 8.18 1.50
C SER A 256 62.39 6.67 1.38
N GLY A 257 61.27 6.10 1.82
CA GLY A 257 60.64 5.02 1.08
C GLY A 257 60.08 5.62 -0.19
N ARG A 258 60.95 6.22 -1.01
CA ARG A 258 60.76 6.34 -2.45
C ARG A 258 60.91 4.90 -2.91
N ASN A 259 59.82 4.13 -2.80
CA ASN A 259 59.77 2.87 -3.50
C ASN A 259 59.85 3.27 -4.98
N GLU A 260 60.94 2.82 -5.58
CA GLU A 260 61.23 2.85 -7.00
C GLU A 260 59.97 2.44 -7.78
N ASN A 261 59.81 2.96 -8.99
CA ASN A 261 58.60 2.91 -9.84
C ASN A 261 57.67 4.11 -9.69
N ARG A 262 58.18 5.31 -9.96
CA ARG A 262 57.46 6.33 -10.75
C ARG A 262 58.42 7.41 -11.23
N SER A 263 59.21 7.07 -12.23
CA SER A 263 59.75 8.04 -13.19
C SER A 263 59.77 7.37 -14.56
N ALA A 264 58.60 7.33 -15.20
CA ALA A 264 58.46 7.43 -16.64
C ALA A 264 57.16 8.22 -16.89
N PRO A 265 57.19 9.25 -17.75
CA PRO A 265 55.99 10.00 -18.10
C PRO A 265 55.10 9.11 -18.97
N ASN A 266 53.80 9.08 -18.65
CA ASN A 266 52.75 8.33 -19.35
C ASN A 266 52.74 6.80 -19.15
N GLY A 267 51.60 6.28 -18.68
CA GLY A 267 51.23 4.87 -18.92
C GLY A 267 50.83 4.07 -17.68
N LYS A 268 49.53 4.15 -17.35
CA LYS A 268 48.68 3.17 -16.62
C LYS A 268 49.33 1.82 -16.27
N GLN A 269 49.31 1.42 -15.00
CA GLN A 269 49.20 0.00 -14.63
C GLN A 269 48.45 -0.23 -13.31
N LYS A 270 47.51 -1.18 -13.38
CA LYS A 270 46.67 -1.75 -12.30
C LYS A 270 47.33 -3.05 -11.83
N PHE A 271 47.55 -3.26 -10.53
CA PHE A 271 47.58 -4.58 -9.87
C PHE A 271 47.17 -4.36 -8.40
N ARG A 272 46.01 -4.84 -7.95
CA ARG A 272 45.70 -6.21 -7.45
C ARG A 272 46.59 -6.62 -6.28
N SER A 273 46.02 -6.62 -5.07
CA SER A 273 46.49 -7.45 -3.95
C SER A 273 45.37 -8.38 -3.51
N LYS A 274 45.75 -9.65 -3.39
CA LYS A 274 44.98 -10.84 -3.02
C LYS A 274 44.33 -10.69 -1.64
N SER A 275 43.08 -11.15 -1.52
CA SER A 275 42.49 -11.57 -0.26
C SER A 275 42.54 -13.09 -0.19
N ASP A 276 43.10 -13.62 0.89
CA ASP A 276 43.06 -15.04 1.19
C ASP A 276 41.64 -15.54 1.43
N SER A 277 41.53 -16.83 1.11
CA SER A 277 40.39 -17.71 1.00
C SER A 277 39.73 -18.07 2.32
N ASN A 278 38.41 -17.91 2.39
CA ASN A 278 37.48 -18.89 2.96
C ASN A 278 36.03 -18.51 2.63
N LYS A 279 35.57 -18.81 1.40
CA LYS A 279 34.14 -18.98 1.07
C LYS A 279 33.98 -20.04 -0.03
N PRO A 280 33.04 -20.99 0.13
CA PRO A 280 32.84 -22.08 -0.82
C PRO A 280 32.21 -21.61 -2.14
N PRO A 281 32.44 -22.31 -3.25
CA PRO A 281 32.01 -21.90 -4.58
C PRO A 281 30.52 -22.21 -4.77
N ARG A 282 29.73 -21.20 -5.15
CA ARG A 282 28.39 -21.44 -5.69
C ARG A 282 28.48 -21.50 -7.21
N ASP A 283 28.37 -22.72 -7.71
CA ASP A 283 28.21 -23.02 -9.12
C ASP A 283 26.97 -22.34 -9.68
N ARG A 284 27.21 -21.58 -10.75
CA ARG A 284 26.19 -21.15 -11.70
C ARG A 284 25.85 -22.35 -12.56
N LYS A 285 24.64 -22.87 -12.42
CA LYS A 285 24.01 -23.67 -13.46
C LYS A 285 22.61 -23.12 -13.75
N PHE A 286 22.43 -22.87 -15.04
CA PHE A 286 21.16 -22.87 -15.77
C PHE A 286 20.21 -21.66 -15.59
N ASN A 287 20.44 -20.66 -16.44
CA ASN A 287 19.46 -19.65 -16.81
C ASN A 287 18.92 -20.04 -18.21
N GLY A 288 17.78 -20.72 -18.26
CA GLY A 288 16.95 -20.92 -19.45
C GLY A 288 15.73 -19.98 -19.40
N GLY A 289 15.40 -19.34 -20.52
CA GLY A 289 14.35 -18.31 -20.65
C GLY A 289 12.94 -18.75 -20.24
N ILE A 290 11.94 -17.87 -20.13
CA ILE A 290 11.26 -17.24 -21.27
C ILE A 290 10.43 -16.00 -20.83
N GLN A 291 10.63 -14.90 -21.57
CA GLN A 291 9.73 -13.83 -22.02
C GLN A 291 8.64 -13.25 -21.10
N LYS A 292 8.79 -11.97 -20.75
CA LYS A 292 7.66 -11.02 -20.67
C LYS A 292 7.79 -9.99 -21.78
N GLN A 293 6.89 -10.08 -22.75
CA GLN A 293 6.71 -9.13 -23.84
C GLN A 293 6.32 -7.74 -23.27
N LYS A 294 6.88 -6.68 -23.84
CA LYS A 294 6.37 -5.31 -23.72
C LYS A 294 5.84 -4.88 -25.09
N PRO A 295 4.69 -4.19 -25.19
CA PRO A 295 4.15 -3.80 -26.48
C PRO A 295 5.02 -2.70 -27.11
N GLN A 296 5.32 -2.89 -28.39
CA GLN A 296 5.93 -1.88 -29.24
C GLN A 296 4.94 -0.74 -29.48
N ARG A 297 5.41 0.50 -29.30
CA ARG A 297 4.79 1.65 -29.96
C ARG A 297 5.89 2.49 -30.60
N ASN A 298 5.86 2.51 -31.93
CA ASN A 298 6.82 3.17 -32.81
C ASN A 298 6.75 4.70 -32.68
N GLY A 299 7.92 5.34 -32.65
CA GLY A 299 8.10 6.78 -32.76
C GLY A 299 9.54 7.20 -32.47
N PRO A 300 10.23 7.97 -33.33
CA PRO A 300 11.62 8.32 -33.13
C PRO A 300 11.71 9.52 -32.18
N LYS A 301 11.99 9.29 -30.89
CA LYS A 301 12.33 10.38 -29.95
C LYS A 301 13.83 10.36 -29.62
N LYS A 302 14.54 11.35 -30.17
CA LYS A 302 15.92 11.72 -29.86
C LYS A 302 16.10 11.77 -28.33
N LYS A 303 17.04 10.98 -27.80
CA LYS A 303 17.48 11.07 -26.40
C LYS A 303 18.30 12.36 -26.23
N PHE A 304 17.67 13.43 -25.73
CA PHE A 304 18.42 14.50 -25.09
C PHE A 304 19.00 13.95 -23.79
N GLY A 305 20.29 13.62 -23.81
CA GLY A 305 21.04 13.22 -22.63
C GLY A 305 21.12 14.39 -21.65
N ALA A 306 20.33 14.34 -20.59
CA ALA A 306 20.50 15.24 -19.45
C ALA A 306 21.93 15.11 -18.92
N LYS A 307 22.75 16.16 -19.09
CA LYS A 307 24.13 16.20 -18.61
C LYS A 307 24.14 15.92 -17.11
N LYS A 308 24.73 14.79 -16.70
CA LYS A 308 24.91 14.44 -15.29
C LYS A 308 25.70 15.56 -14.61
N ARG A 309 25.11 16.17 -13.57
CA ARG A 309 25.78 17.19 -12.75
C ARG A 309 27.08 16.62 -12.18
N PRO A 310 28.21 17.35 -12.29
CA PRO A 310 29.48 16.87 -11.74
C PRO A 310 29.40 16.72 -10.22
N GLY A 311 30.11 15.71 -9.70
CA GLY A 311 30.19 15.40 -8.27
C GLY A 311 30.68 16.59 -7.42
N LYS A 312 30.47 16.49 -6.10
CA LYS A 312 30.73 17.57 -5.14
C LYS A 312 32.17 18.10 -5.20
N ASP A 313 33.15 17.22 -5.39
CA ASP A 313 34.58 17.61 -5.46
C ASP A 313 34.90 18.39 -6.74
N ARG A 314 34.34 17.97 -7.88
CA ARG A 314 34.47 18.72 -9.15
C ARG A 314 33.81 20.09 -9.08
N ARG A 315 32.70 20.22 -8.34
CA ARG A 315 32.04 21.53 -8.13
C ARG A 315 32.91 22.48 -7.30
N ASN A 316 33.59 21.98 -6.27
CA ASN A 316 34.50 22.80 -5.47
C ASN A 316 35.74 23.24 -6.27
N GLN A 317 36.29 22.35 -7.10
CA GLN A 317 37.42 22.70 -7.99
C GLN A 317 37.07 23.74 -9.05
N MET A 318 35.86 23.70 -9.60
CA MET A 318 35.38 24.71 -10.56
C MET A 318 35.12 26.06 -9.89
N LYS A 319 34.75 26.08 -8.61
CA LYS A 319 34.51 27.31 -7.86
C LYS A 319 35.81 28.08 -7.55
N ASN A 320 36.92 27.36 -7.39
CA ASN A 320 38.25 27.95 -7.17
C ASN A 320 38.98 28.34 -8.47
N LYS A 321 38.35 28.12 -9.63
CA LYS A 321 38.89 28.47 -10.96
C LYS A 321 38.22 29.72 -11.57
N ARG A 322 37.34 30.38 -10.82
CA ARG A 322 36.70 31.64 -11.22
C ARG A 322 37.37 32.82 -10.54
#